data_AF-A0A7D7Z694-F1
#
_entry.id   AF-A0A7D7Z694-F1
#
_cell.length_a   1.000
_cell.length_b   1.000
_cell.length_c   1.000
_cell.angle_alpha   90.00
_cell.angle_beta   90.00
_cell.angle_gamma   90.00
#
_symmetry.space_group_name_H-M   'P 1'
#
loop_
_entity.id
_entity.type
_entity.pdbx_description
1 polymer ?
#
loop_
_entity_poly.entity_id
_entity_poly.type
_entity_poly.pdbx_seq_one_letter_code
_entity_poly.pdbx_strand_id
1 'polypeptide(L)' 'MECKYCGEIFVDDDGAIAIYWMHQSTHHKEKMTAEEKVFEDFRKKMIRQKEDYERSKEKTGDSDLIFNAKERDARNRS' A
#
# COMPACT_ATOMS: atom_id res chain seq x y z
N MET A 1 1.57 -20.56 -5.96
CA MET A 1 2.31 -20.41 -4.67
C MET A 1 1.74 -21.40 -3.64
N GLU A 2 2.53 -21.96 -2.73
CA GLU A 2 2.03 -22.92 -1.70
C GLU A 2 2.14 -22.35 -0.27
N CYS A 3 1.12 -22.57 0.56
CA CYS A 3 1.15 -22.19 1.97
C CYS A 3 1.95 -23.19 2.82
N LYS A 4 3.00 -22.70 3.49
CA LYS A 4 3.84 -23.52 4.37
C LYS A 4 3.15 -24.04 5.64
N TYR A 5 1.97 -23.53 5.98
CA TYR A 5 1.25 -23.88 7.22
C TYR A 5 0.11 -24.89 7.02
N CYS A 6 -0.44 -24.98 5.80
CA CYS A 6 -1.58 -25.85 5.48
C CYS A 6 -1.46 -26.58 4.13
N GLY A 7 -0.44 -26.29 3.33
CA GLY A 7 -0.24 -26.89 2.00
C GLY A 7 -1.21 -26.39 0.93
N GLU A 8 -2.00 -25.34 1.19
CA GLU A 8 -2.93 -24.80 0.20
C GLU A 8 -2.17 -24.20 -0.99
N ILE A 9 -2.62 -24.54 -2.20
CA ILE A 9 -2.01 -24.11 -3.45
C ILE A 9 -2.83 -22.96 -4.03
N PHE A 10 -2.17 -21.82 -4.18
CA PHE A 10 -2.70 -20.60 -4.79
C PHE A 10 -2.32 -20.58 -6.26
N VAL A 11 -3.31 -20.26 -7.10
CA VAL A 11 -3.12 -20.00 -8.53
C VAL A 11 -2.14 -18.85 -8.71
N ASP A 12 -1.25 -18.96 -9.68
CA ASP A 12 -0.22 -17.97 -9.96
C ASP A 12 -0.78 -16.90 -10.93
N ASP A 13 -1.50 -15.93 -10.36
CA ASP A 13 -2.04 -14.76 -11.03
C ASP A 13 -1.55 -13.44 -10.39
N ASP A 14 -1.88 -12.29 -10.98
CA ASP A 14 -1.45 -10.97 -10.51
C ASP A 14 -1.88 -10.68 -9.04
N GLY A 15 -2.92 -11.36 -8.55
CA GLY A 15 -3.43 -11.26 -7.18
C GLY A 15 -2.84 -12.29 -6.22
N ALA A 16 -2.09 -13.29 -6.70
CA ALA A 16 -1.65 -14.45 -5.93
C ALA A 16 -0.91 -14.06 -4.65
N ILE A 17 -0.01 -13.08 -4.73
CA ILE A 17 0.74 -12.57 -3.56
C ILE A 17 -0.23 -11.96 -2.54
N ALA A 18 -1.17 -11.12 -2.98
CA ALA A 18 -2.11 -10.45 -2.07
C ALA A 18 -3.02 -11.46 -1.37
N ILE A 19 -3.54 -12.44 -2.13
CA ILE A 19 -4.38 -13.52 -1.63
C ILE A 19 -3.59 -14.38 -0.65
N TYR A 20 -2.36 -14.75 -0.98
CA TYR A 20 -1.49 -15.55 -0.12
C TYR A 20 -1.24 -14.90 1.23
N TRP A 21 -0.90 -13.62 1.25
CA TRP A 21 -0.70 -12.91 2.51
C TRP A 21 -2.00 -12.76 3.31
N MET A 22 -3.12 -12.48 2.63
CA MET A 22 -4.42 -12.42 3.28
C MET A 22 -4.71 -13.76 3.98
N HIS A 23 -4.53 -14.87 3.27
CA HIS A 23 -4.68 -16.22 3.80
C HIS A 23 -3.79 -16.46 5.05
N GLN A 24 -2.50 -16.12 4.98
CA GLN A 24 -1.61 -16.27 6.15
C GLN A 24 -2.13 -15.47 7.35
N SER A 25 -2.53 -14.21 7.12
CA SER A 25 -2.97 -13.30 8.17
C SER A 25 -4.31 -13.67 8.82
N THR A 26 -5.19 -14.38 8.11
CA THR A 26 -6.52 -14.77 8.59
C THR A 26 -6.53 -16.17 9.20
N HIS A 27 -5.82 -17.14 8.59
CA HIS A 27 -5.89 -18.54 8.97
C HIS A 27 -4.71 -19.03 9.81
N HIS A 28 -3.58 -18.31 9.77
CA HIS A 28 -2.33 -18.79 10.38
C HIS A 28 -1.65 -17.77 11.29
N LYS A 29 -2.35 -16.69 11.67
CA LYS A 29 -1.83 -15.63 12.54
C LYS A 29 -1.18 -16.13 13.82
N GLU A 30 -1.74 -17.16 14.45
CA GLU A 30 -1.20 -17.73 15.68
C GLU A 30 0.10 -18.51 15.46
N LYS A 31 0.19 -19.20 14.31
CA LYS A 31 1.35 -20.02 13.91
C LYS A 31 2.49 -19.20 13.33
N MET A 32 2.24 -17.94 12.94
CA MET A 32 3.28 -17.03 12.46
C MET A 32 4.33 -16.75 13.54
N THR A 33 5.57 -16.73 13.11
CA THR A 33 6.73 -16.29 13.90
C THR A 33 6.60 -14.80 14.28
N ALA A 34 7.40 -14.38 15.25
CA ALA A 34 7.46 -12.98 15.66
C ALA A 34 7.88 -12.05 14.49
N GLU A 35 8.84 -12.49 13.68
CA GLU A 35 9.33 -11.75 12.52
C GLU A 35 8.23 -11.57 11.46
N GLU A 36 7.48 -12.63 11.16
CA GLU A 36 6.37 -12.55 10.20
C GLU A 36 5.24 -11.64 10.71
N LYS A 37 4.97 -11.64 12.01
CA LYS A 37 3.99 -10.74 12.63
C LYS A 37 4.42 -9.28 12.50
N VAL A 38 5.70 -8.98 12.71
CA VAL A 38 6.27 -7.63 12.51
C VAL A 38 6.16 -7.21 11.05
N PHE A 39 6.47 -8.11 10.11
CA PHE A 39 6.34 -7.82 8.68
C PHE A 39 4.90 -7.53 8.27
N GLU A 40 3.95 -8.30 8.79
CA GLU A 40 2.51 -8.09 8.55
C GLU A 40 2.03 -6.74 9.09
N ASP A 41 2.46 -6.34 10.28
CA ASP A 41 2.16 -5.02 10.84
C ASP A 41 2.75 -3.89 10.00
N PHE A 42 3.98 -4.07 9.51
CA PHE A 42 4.63 -3.10 8.62
C PHE A 42 3.87 -2.96 7.29
N ARG A 43 3.49 -4.08 6.68
CA ARG A 43 2.70 -4.09 5.44
C ARG A 43 1.37 -3.36 5.61
N LYS A 44 0.65 -3.61 6.71
CA LYS A 44 -0.60 -2.89 7.03
C LYS A 44 -0.39 -1.38 7.15
N LYS A 45 0.70 -0.94 7.78
CA LYS A 45 1.05 0.49 7.86
C LYS A 45 1.31 1.09 6.49
N MET A 46 2.06 0.40 5.63
CA MET A 46 2.35 0.85 4.26
C MET A 46 1.09 0.99 3.41
N ILE A 47 0.16 0.02 3.49
CA ILE A 47 -1.12 0.08 2.78
C ILE A 47 -1.91 1.31 3.23
N ARG A 48 -2.05 1.52 4.54
CA ARG A 48 -2.74 2.69 5.09
C ARG A 48 -2.09 4.01 4.66
N GLN A 49 -0.76 4.09 4.71
CA GLN A 49 -0.04 5.29 4.27
C GLN A 49 -0.29 5.60 2.79
N LYS A 50 -0.36 4.56 1.94
CA LYS A 50 -0.69 4.73 0.53
C LYS A 50 -2.12 5.23 0.35
N GLU A 51 -3.10 4.63 1.03
CA GLU A 51 -4.50 5.07 1.00
C GLU A 51 -4.68 6.51 1.50
N ASP A 52 -3.99 6.86 2.58
CA ASP A 52 -4.00 8.22 3.14
C ASP A 52 -3.36 9.22 2.18
N TYR A 53 -2.25 8.84 1.53
CA TYR A 53 -1.60 9.65 0.53
C TYR A 53 -2.51 9.89 -0.68
N GLU A 54 -3.11 8.85 -1.25
CA GLU A 54 -4.05 8.95 -2.38
C GLU A 54 -5.24 9.84 -2.02
N ARG A 55 -5.83 9.64 -0.85
CA ARG A 55 -6.92 10.50 -0.32
C ARG A 55 -6.48 11.95 -0.11
N SER A 56 -5.22 12.17 0.28
CA SER A 56 -4.68 13.51 0.44
C SER A 56 -4.45 14.20 -0.90
N LYS A 57 -4.03 13.48 -1.95
CA LYS A 57 -3.90 14.02 -3.31
C LYS A 57 -5.25 14.51 -3.83
N GLU A 58 -6.32 13.74 -3.63
CA GLU A 58 -7.68 14.13 -4.02
C GLU A 58 -8.13 15.43 -3.35
N LYS A 59 -7.80 15.62 -2.06
CA LYS A 59 -8.20 16.81 -1.29
C LYS A 59 -7.34 18.04 -1.57
N THR A 60 -6.05 17.86 -1.81
CA THR A 60 -5.09 18.97 -1.94
C THR A 60 -4.93 19.42 -3.40
N GLY A 61 -5.49 18.66 -4.35
CA GLY A 61 -5.22 18.81 -5.78
C GLY A 61 -3.79 18.38 -6.11
N ASP A 62 -3.53 17.98 -7.36
CA ASP A 62 -2.18 17.66 -7.81
C ASP A 62 -1.33 18.93 -7.68
N SER A 63 -0.51 18.99 -6.62
CA SER A 63 0.24 20.18 -6.24
C SER A 63 1.24 20.65 -7.30
N ASP A 64 1.49 19.83 -8.32
CA ASP A 64 2.24 20.19 -9.53
C ASP A 64 1.61 21.37 -10.28
N LEU A 65 0.31 21.65 -10.11
CA LEU A 65 -0.33 22.85 -10.67
C LEU A 65 -0.17 24.11 -9.80
N ILE A 66 0.15 23.97 -8.51
CA ILE A 66 0.24 25.11 -7.59
C ILE A 66 1.55 25.90 -7.80
N PHE A 67 2.62 25.24 -8.26
CA PHE A 67 3.88 25.90 -8.58
C PHE A 67 3.82 26.75 -9.86
N ASN A 68 3.00 26.36 -10.85
CA ASN A 68 2.87 27.11 -12.11
C ASN A 68 2.01 28.38 -12.00
N ALA A 69 1.14 28.50 -11.00
CA ALA A 69 0.32 29.69 -10.79
C ALA A 69 1.14 30.89 -10.27
N LYS A 70 2.05 30.65 -9.32
CA LYS A 70 2.89 31.71 -8.73
C LYS A 70 3.92 32.28 -9.71
N GLU A 71 4.46 31.48 -10.61
CA GLU A 71 5.38 31.99 -11.65
C GLU A 71 4.67 32.82 -12.73
N ARG A 72 3.42 32.47 -13.07
CA ARG A 72 2.65 33.19 -14.10
C ARG A 72 2.23 34.58 -13.62
N ASP A 73 1.88 34.71 -12.34
CA ASP A 73 1.57 36.01 -11.72
C ASP A 73 2.80 36.90 -11.56
N ALA A 74 4.00 36.32 -11.41
CA ALA A 74 5.25 37.07 -11.34
C ALA A 74 5.69 37.62 -12.72
N ARG A 75 5.47 36.88 -13.82
CA ARG A 75 5.80 37.34 -15.19
C ARG A 75 4.85 38.40 -15.76
N ASN A 76 3.61 38.47 -15.27
CA ASN A 76 2.64 39.47 -15.73
C ASN A 76 2.72 40.82 -14.97
N ARG A 77 3.64 40.95 -14.00
CA ARG A 77 3.90 42.20 -13.26
C ARG A 77 5.28 42.81 -13.53
N SER A 78 6.04 42.24 -14.48
CA SER A 78 7.34 42.75 -14.94
C SER A 78 7.21 43.45 -16.28
#